data_AF-A0A7G2M5W4-F1
#
_entry.id   AF-A0A7G2M5W4-F1
#
_cell.length_a   1.000
_cell.length_b   1.000
_cell.length_c   1.000
_cell.angle_alpha   90.00
_cell.angle_beta   90.00
_cell.angle_gamma   90.00
#
_symmetry.space_group_name_H-M   'P 1'
#
loop_
_entity.id
_entity.type
_entity.pdbx_description
1 polymer ?
#
loop_
_entity_poly.entity_id
_entity_poly.type
_entity_poly.pdbx_seq_one_letter_code
_entity_poly.pdbx_strand_id
1 'polypeptide(L)'
;MNKTDWQKELAEYADNEEILQVYEDWGNSGYLQEVFRLLNEFNPDWNKEKELGSWAAEFILDMLEEAEEELEDSTPENREELFREMLEERYEDFRNGHQFARINNVAIQATGDSPENIRENAAAEGEKIGFPVL
;
A
#
# COMPACT_ATOMS: atom_id res chain seq x y z
N MET A 1 12.54 6.14 14.23
CA MET A 1 12.47 5.02 15.21
C MET A 1 13.86 4.43 15.39
N ASN A 2 14.12 3.57 16.38
CA ASN A 2 15.29 2.68 16.29
C ASN A 2 14.88 1.45 15.46
N LYS A 3 15.81 0.84 14.69
CA LYS A 3 15.55 -0.36 13.86
C LYS A 3 14.86 -1.52 14.61
N THR A 4 14.96 -1.55 15.94
CA THR A 4 14.42 -2.62 16.80
C THR A 4 12.97 -2.39 17.24
N ASP A 5 12.40 -1.21 17.00
CA ASP A 5 11.04 -0.88 17.48
C ASP A 5 9.97 -1.30 16.48
N TRP A 6 10.16 -1.02 15.19
CA TRP A 6 9.19 -1.41 14.16
C TRP A 6 9.09 -2.93 13.99
N GLN A 7 10.21 -3.68 14.14
CA GLN A 7 10.20 -5.14 14.01
C GLN A 7 9.28 -5.83 15.02
N LYS A 8 9.10 -5.25 16.21
CA LYS A 8 8.16 -5.78 17.21
C LYS A 8 6.72 -5.45 16.86
N GLU A 9 6.49 -4.26 16.31
CA GLU A 9 5.18 -3.78 15.88
C GLU A 9 4.69 -4.54 14.63
N LEU A 10 5.62 -5.05 13.82
CA LEU A 10 5.35 -5.82 12.60
C LEU A 10 5.41 -7.34 12.79
N ALA A 11 5.40 -7.85 14.03
CA ALA A 11 5.50 -9.29 14.28
C ALA A 11 4.39 -10.12 13.58
N GLU A 12 3.20 -9.55 13.40
CA GLU A 12 2.08 -10.18 12.67
C GLU A 12 2.27 -10.21 11.15
N TYR A 13 3.23 -9.43 10.63
CA TYR A 13 3.59 -9.31 9.22
C TYR A 13 4.95 -9.98 8.91
N ALA A 14 5.47 -10.82 9.81
CA ALA A 14 6.79 -11.43 9.68
C ALA A 14 6.96 -12.30 8.41
N ASP A 15 5.86 -12.79 7.84
CA ASP A 15 5.84 -13.57 6.60
C ASP A 15 5.64 -12.71 5.33
N ASN A 16 5.56 -11.38 5.46
CA ASN A 16 5.43 -10.44 4.34
C ASN A 16 6.73 -9.65 4.16
N GLU A 17 7.61 -10.14 3.28
CA GLU A 17 8.95 -9.60 3.07
C GLU A 17 8.92 -8.15 2.57
N GLU A 18 7.95 -7.80 1.72
CA GLU A 18 7.80 -6.47 1.13
C GLU A 18 7.43 -5.42 2.19
N ILE A 19 6.51 -5.74 3.11
CA ILE A 19 6.18 -4.87 4.24
C ILE A 19 7.42 -4.64 5.11
N LEU A 20 8.16 -5.70 5.43
CA LEU A 20 9.38 -5.57 6.24
C LEU A 20 10.41 -4.69 5.53
N GLN A 21 10.59 -4.87 4.22
CA GLN A 21 11.52 -4.09 3.40
C GLN A 21 11.21 -2.59 3.44
N VAL A 22 9.94 -2.18 3.33
CA VAL A 22 9.56 -0.76 3.44
C VAL A 22 10.10 -0.14 4.74
N TYR A 23 9.98 -0.85 5.85
CA TYR A 23 10.45 -0.35 7.14
C TYR A 23 11.95 -0.51 7.37
N GLU A 24 12.59 -1.52 6.77
CA GLU A 24 14.04 -1.68 6.80
C GLU A 24 14.77 -0.55 6.09
N ASP A 25 14.30 -0.20 4.90
CA ASP A 25 14.92 0.77 4.00
C ASP A 25 14.47 2.19 4.34
N TRP A 26 13.17 2.39 4.54
CA TRP A 26 12.57 3.72 4.63
C TRP A 26 11.97 4.07 6.00
N GLY A 27 11.83 3.11 6.91
CA GLY A 27 11.16 3.29 8.21
C GLY A 27 11.83 4.31 9.15
N ASN A 28 13.09 4.69 8.89
CA ASN A 28 13.80 5.74 9.62
C ASN A 28 13.85 7.09 8.87
N SER A 29 13.34 7.13 7.64
CA SER A 29 13.28 8.35 6.83
C SER A 29 12.05 9.19 7.19
N GLY A 30 12.12 10.49 6.91
CA GLY A 30 10.93 11.35 6.92
C GLY A 30 10.03 11.11 5.70
N TYR A 31 10.58 10.57 4.62
CA TYR A 31 9.91 10.41 3.32
C TYR A 31 8.76 9.41 3.38
N LEU A 32 8.92 8.29 4.10
CA LEU A 32 7.85 7.32 4.29
C LEU A 32 6.61 7.94 4.96
N GLN A 33 6.82 8.84 5.92
CA GLN A 33 5.73 9.55 6.59
C GLN A 33 5.07 10.59 5.69
N GLU A 34 5.82 11.22 4.78
CA GLU A 34 5.28 12.11 3.76
C GLU A 34 4.37 11.33 2.78
N VAL A 35 4.80 10.15 2.33
CA VAL A 35 3.99 9.25 1.49
C VAL A 35 2.73 8.79 2.21
N PHE A 36 2.81 8.36 3.48
CA PHE A 36 1.63 7.96 4.25
C PHE A 36 0.61 9.09 4.39
N ARG A 37 1.07 10.33 4.65
CA ARG A 37 0.18 11.49 4.70
C ARG A 37 -0.55 11.67 3.37
N LEU A 38 0.17 11.65 2.25
CA LEU A 38 -0.42 11.86 0.93
C LEU A 38 -1.38 10.73 0.55
N LEU A 39 -1.03 9.47 0.81
CA LEU A 39 -1.93 8.34 0.61
C LEU A 39 -3.22 8.49 1.44
N ASN A 40 -3.12 8.94 2.69
CA ASN A 40 -4.29 9.24 3.53
C ASN A 40 -5.16 10.38 2.96
N GLU A 41 -4.55 11.39 2.33
CA GLU A 41 -5.26 12.47 1.64
C GLU A 41 -5.99 11.98 0.38
N PHE A 42 -5.36 11.10 -0.41
CA PHE A 42 -5.93 10.52 -1.63
C PHE A 42 -7.06 9.53 -1.33
N ASN A 43 -6.83 8.63 -0.39
CA ASN A 43 -7.80 7.63 0.04
C ASN A 43 -7.46 7.13 1.44
N PRO A 44 -8.22 7.49 2.49
CA PRO A 44 -7.91 7.08 3.86
C PRO A 44 -7.97 5.55 4.10
N ASP A 45 -8.56 4.79 3.18
CA ASP A 45 -8.67 3.34 3.27
C ASP A 45 -7.59 2.59 2.46
N TRP A 46 -6.57 3.28 1.94
CA TRP A 46 -5.52 2.72 1.06
C TRP A 46 -4.77 1.51 1.65
N ASN A 47 -4.75 1.34 2.96
CA ASN A 47 -4.02 0.26 3.61
C ASN A 47 -4.90 -0.96 3.94
N LYS A 48 -6.18 -0.96 3.54
CA LYS A 48 -7.11 -2.08 3.80
C LYS A 48 -7.06 -3.12 2.69
N GLU A 49 -7.13 -4.41 3.01
CA GLU A 49 -7.21 -5.52 2.04
C GLU A 49 -8.37 -5.39 1.05
N LYS A 50 -9.51 -4.82 1.47
CA LYS A 50 -10.63 -4.59 0.54
C LYS A 50 -10.30 -3.52 -0.50
N GLU A 51 -9.47 -2.53 -0.16
CA GLU A 51 -9.15 -1.42 -1.05
C GLU A 51 -7.87 -1.74 -1.83
N LEU A 52 -6.75 -2.02 -1.15
CA LEU A 52 -5.39 -1.96 -1.71
C LEU A 52 -4.29 -2.72 -0.90
N GLY A 53 -4.64 -3.37 0.21
CA GLY A 53 -3.68 -4.00 1.14
C GLY A 53 -2.79 -5.10 0.55
N SER A 54 -1.72 -5.48 1.28
CA SER A 54 -0.59 -6.37 0.88
C SER A 54 0.22 -5.93 -0.35
N TRP A 55 -0.42 -5.34 -1.37
CA TRP A 55 0.24 -4.76 -2.56
C TRP A 55 0.70 -3.32 -2.34
N ALA A 56 0.21 -2.66 -1.28
CA ALA A 56 0.64 -1.32 -0.91
C ALA A 56 2.14 -1.22 -0.60
N ALA A 57 2.76 -2.31 -0.11
CA ALA A 57 4.19 -2.33 0.16
C ALA A 57 5.01 -2.14 -1.13
N GLU A 58 4.72 -2.94 -2.16
CA GLU A 58 5.35 -2.82 -3.48
C GLU A 58 5.15 -1.43 -4.07
N PHE A 59 3.92 -0.91 -4.04
CA PHE A 59 3.62 0.43 -4.55
C PHE A 59 4.41 1.54 -3.85
N ILE A 60 4.56 1.44 -2.52
CA ILE A 60 5.33 2.41 -1.73
C ILE A 60 6.83 2.27 -2.00
N LEU A 61 7.35 1.04 -2.10
CA LEU A 61 8.75 0.78 -2.45
C LEU A 61 9.07 1.37 -3.82
N ASP A 62 8.28 1.05 -4.84
CA ASP A 62 8.47 1.57 -6.20
C ASP A 62 8.50 3.11 -6.20
N MET A 63 7.61 3.76 -5.46
CA MET A 63 7.58 5.22 -5.37
C MET A 63 8.84 5.79 -4.69
N LEU A 64 9.25 5.21 -3.57
CA LEU A 64 10.38 5.74 -2.78
C LEU A 64 11.72 5.46 -3.46
N GLU A 65 11.90 4.28 -4.04
CA GLU A 65 13.10 3.88 -4.77
C GLU A 65 13.27 4.71 -6.05
N GLU A 66 12.18 4.96 -6.80
CA GLU A 66 12.26 5.81 -7.99
C GLU A 66 12.59 7.27 -7.65
N ALA A 67 12.09 7.76 -6.52
CA ALA A 67 12.33 9.13 -6.07
C ALA A 67 13.69 9.33 -5.34
N GLU A 68 14.39 8.25 -4.95
CA GLU A 68 15.52 8.29 -4.00
C GLU A 68 16.55 9.38 -4.31
N GLU A 69 17.01 9.45 -5.57
CA GLU A 69 18.02 10.42 -6.01
C GLU A 69 17.55 11.88 -5.88
N GLU A 70 16.24 12.13 -6.05
CA GLU A 70 15.65 13.47 -5.98
C GLU A 70 15.34 13.88 -4.53
N LEU A 71 15.16 12.93 -3.62
CA LEU A 71 14.74 13.19 -2.24
C LEU A 71 15.82 13.85 -1.38
N GLU A 72 17.10 13.54 -1.59
CA GLU A 72 18.19 14.03 -0.74
C GLU A 72 18.39 15.55 -0.85
N ASP A 73 18.25 16.11 -2.05
CA ASP A 73 18.50 17.54 -2.34
C ASP A 73 17.21 18.38 -2.41
N SER A 74 16.04 17.77 -2.24
CA SER A 74 14.75 18.44 -2.37
C SER A 74 14.25 19.08 -1.07
N THR A 75 13.55 20.21 -1.21
CA THR A 75 12.77 20.80 -0.11
C THR A 75 11.52 19.96 0.18
N PRO A 76 10.93 20.06 1.39
CA PRO A 76 9.68 19.37 1.70
C PRO A 76 8.55 19.67 0.71
N GLU A 77 8.45 20.91 0.24
CA GLU A 77 7.43 21.32 -0.73
C GLU A 77 7.62 20.61 -2.09
N ASN A 78 8.86 20.53 -2.58
CA ASN A 78 9.16 19.84 -3.83
C ASN A 78 8.93 18.32 -3.72
N ARG A 79 9.24 17.71 -2.57
CA ARG A 79 8.95 16.30 -2.33
C ARG A 79 7.46 16.02 -2.29
N GLU A 80 6.68 16.91 -1.68
CA GLU A 80 5.22 16.80 -1.70
C GLU A 80 4.67 16.88 -3.13
N GLU A 81 5.17 17.82 -3.94
CA GLU A 81 4.78 17.94 -5.34
C GLU A 81 5.13 16.67 -6.12
N LEU A 82 6.36 16.18 -6.00
CA LEU A 82 6.82 14.94 -6.64
C LEU A 82 5.93 13.73 -6.26
N PHE A 83 5.75 13.46 -4.97
CA PHE A 83 4.92 12.34 -4.54
C PHE A 83 3.47 12.49 -4.96
N ARG A 84 2.93 13.71 -4.96
CA ARG A 84 1.56 13.96 -5.42
C ARG A 84 1.43 13.67 -6.91
N GLU A 85 2.36 14.12 -7.75
CA GLU A 85 2.38 13.81 -9.18
C GLU A 85 2.43 12.29 -9.43
N MET A 86 3.31 11.57 -8.74
CA MET A 86 3.40 10.11 -8.83
C MET A 86 2.09 9.41 -8.44
N LEU A 87 1.42 9.89 -7.38
CA LEU A 87 0.11 9.37 -6.96
C LEU A 87 -0.98 9.69 -8.00
N GLU A 88 -1.04 10.91 -8.52
CA GLU A 88 -2.02 11.30 -9.54
C GLU A 88 -1.89 10.46 -10.82
N GLU A 89 -0.66 10.11 -11.20
CA GLU A 89 -0.40 9.30 -12.39
C GLU A 89 -0.72 7.81 -12.20
N ARG A 90 -0.44 7.24 -11.03
CA ARG A 90 -0.33 5.78 -10.86
C ARG A 90 -1.37 5.17 -9.93
N TYR A 91 -1.93 5.97 -9.02
CA TYR A 91 -2.74 5.43 -7.92
C TYR A 91 -4.04 4.77 -8.39
N GLU A 92 -4.72 5.35 -9.39
CA GLU A 92 -5.93 4.75 -9.93
C GLU A 92 -5.66 3.44 -10.69
N ASP A 93 -4.55 3.34 -11.42
CA ASP A 93 -4.15 2.11 -12.10
C ASP A 93 -3.79 1.01 -11.10
N PHE A 94 -3.03 1.36 -10.07
CA PHE A 94 -2.74 0.49 -8.93
C PHE A 94 -4.04 -0.02 -8.29
N ARG A 95 -4.98 0.88 -8.01
CA ARG A 95 -6.29 0.55 -7.41
C ARG A 95 -7.13 -0.37 -8.28
N ASN A 96 -7.24 -0.07 -9.55
CA ASN A 96 -8.05 -0.87 -10.47
C ASN A 96 -7.43 -2.26 -10.71
N GLY A 97 -6.10 -2.35 -10.80
CA GLY A 97 -5.38 -3.62 -10.93
C GLY A 97 -5.62 -4.54 -9.75
N HIS A 98 -5.51 -4.01 -8.52
CA HIS A 98 -5.75 -4.77 -7.31
C HIS A 98 -7.21 -5.24 -7.18
N GLN A 99 -8.19 -4.34 -7.42
CA GLN A 99 -9.61 -4.71 -7.39
C GLN A 99 -9.94 -5.83 -8.39
N PHE A 100 -9.34 -5.78 -9.59
CA PHE A 100 -9.51 -6.83 -10.58
C PHE A 100 -8.94 -8.17 -10.10
N ALA A 101 -7.71 -8.18 -9.57
CA ALA A 101 -7.06 -9.39 -9.06
C ALA A 101 -7.88 -10.05 -7.93
N ARG A 102 -8.39 -9.24 -6.99
CA ARG A 102 -9.24 -9.71 -5.90
C ARG A 102 -10.52 -10.38 -6.41
N ILE A 103 -11.27 -9.69 -7.26
CA ILE A 103 -12.53 -10.23 -7.83
C ILE A 103 -12.25 -11.51 -8.61
N ASN A 104 -11.16 -11.55 -9.38
CA ASN A 104 -10.80 -12.73 -10.15
C ASN A 104 -10.47 -13.93 -9.24
N ASN A 105 -9.73 -13.72 -8.15
CA ASN A 105 -9.40 -14.78 -7.18
C ASN A 105 -10.66 -15.36 -6.53
N VAL A 106 -11.61 -14.51 -6.13
CA VAL A 106 -12.91 -14.95 -5.60
C VAL A 106 -13.72 -15.69 -6.66
N ALA A 107 -13.73 -15.21 -7.91
CA ALA A 107 -14.44 -15.84 -9.02
C ALA A 107 -13.92 -17.26 -9.33
N ILE A 108 -12.60 -17.47 -9.26
CA ILE A 108 -11.98 -18.80 -9.46
C ILE A 108 -12.48 -19.78 -8.38
N GLN A 109 -12.54 -19.34 -7.13
CA GLN A 109 -12.97 -20.17 -6.00
C GLN A 109 -14.47 -20.47 -6.01
N ALA A 110 -15.28 -19.57 -6.56
CA ALA A 110 -16.74 -19.67 -6.63
C ALA A 110 -17.26 -20.38 -7.90
N THR A 111 -16.55 -21.42 -8.37
CA THR A 111 -16.82 -22.02 -9.68
C THR A 111 -18.29 -22.50 -9.82
N GLY A 112 -19.08 -21.84 -10.68
CA GLY A 112 -20.49 -22.14 -10.93
C GLY A 112 -21.50 -21.18 -10.28
N ASP A 113 -21.05 -20.20 -9.50
CA ASP A 113 -21.89 -19.16 -8.90
C ASP A 113 -22.23 -18.02 -9.88
N SER A 114 -23.31 -17.28 -9.59
CA SER A 114 -23.66 -16.08 -10.34
C SER A 114 -22.64 -14.96 -10.10
N PRO A 115 -22.46 -14.03 -11.06
CA PRO A 115 -21.62 -12.85 -10.87
C PRO A 115 -21.99 -11.99 -9.64
N GLU A 116 -23.27 -12.00 -9.25
CA GLU A 116 -23.77 -11.30 -8.06
C GLU A 116 -23.25 -11.95 -6.77
N ASN A 117 -23.29 -13.28 -6.69
CA ASN A 117 -22.75 -14.03 -5.55
C ASN A 117 -21.23 -13.86 -5.40
N ILE A 118 -20.49 -13.79 -6.51
CA ILE A 118 -19.04 -13.55 -6.50
C ILE A 118 -18.71 -12.19 -5.86
N ARG A 119 -19.47 -11.15 -6.22
CA ARG A 119 -19.29 -9.81 -5.65
C ARG A 119 -19.67 -9.75 -4.18
N GLU A 120 -20.75 -10.41 -3.79
CA GLU A 120 -21.16 -10.51 -2.39
C GLU A 120 -20.12 -11.27 -1.55
N ASN A 121 -19.60 -12.38 -2.05
CA ASN A 121 -18.53 -13.15 -1.40
C ASN A 121 -17.26 -12.30 -1.24
N ALA A 122 -16.84 -11.58 -2.28
CA ALA A 122 -15.70 -10.67 -2.22
C ALA A 122 -15.90 -9.49 -1.25
N ALA A 123 -17.14 -9.18 -0.86
CA ALA A 123 -17.46 -8.15 0.13
C ALA A 123 -17.61 -8.74 1.55
N ALA A 124 -17.90 -10.03 1.67
CA ALA A 124 -18.16 -10.72 2.94
C ALA A 124 -16.90 -11.03 3.76
N GLU A 125 -15.71 -11.06 3.14
CA GLU A 125 -14.43 -11.32 3.83
C GLU A 125 -14.04 -10.23 4.86
N GLY A 126 -14.74 -9.08 4.83
CA GLY A 126 -14.56 -7.99 5.78
C GLY A 126 -13.35 -7.10 5.45
N GLU A 127 -13.22 -6.00 6.18
CA GLU A 127 -12.07 -5.10 6.09
C GLU A 127 -11.00 -5.48 7.09
N LYS A 128 -9.77 -5.69 6.61
CA LYS A 128 -8.58 -5.86 7.43
C LYS A 128 -7.50 -4.88 6.99
N ILE A 129 -6.64 -4.49 7.93
CA ILE A 129 -5.45 -3.70 7.64
C ILE A 129 -4.42 -4.64 6.99
N GLY A 130 -4.22 -4.46 5.69
CA GLY A 130 -3.26 -5.21 4.89
C GLY A 130 -1.91 -4.52 4.75
N PHE A 131 -1.77 -3.28 5.21
CA PHE A 131 -0.48 -2.61 5.37
C PHE A 131 -0.45 -1.82 6.69
N PRO A 132 0.50 -2.09 7.60
CA PRO A 132 0.61 -1.40 8.88
C PRO A 132 1.20 0.00 8.66
N VAL A 133 0.70 1.02 9.37
CA VAL A 133 1.22 2.40 9.36
C VAL A 133 1.78 2.69 10.75
N LEU A 134 3.10 2.88 10.86
CA LEU A 134 3.81 3.13 12.13
C LEU A 134 4.19 4.59 12.34
#